data_AF-A0A7M3Y8H7-F1
#
_entry.id   AF-A0A7M3Y8H7-F1
#
_cell.length_a   1.000
_cell.length_b   1.000
_cell.length_c   1.000
_cell.angle_alpha   90.00
_cell.angle_beta   90.00
_cell.angle_gamma   90.00
#
_symmetry.space_group_name_H-M   'P 1'
#
loop_
_entity.id
_entity.type
_entity.pdbx_description
1 polymer ?
#
loop_
_entity_poly.entity_id
_entity_poly.type
_entity_poly.pdbx_seq_one_letter_code
_entity_poly.pdbx_strand_id
1 'polypeptide(L)' 'DWVVEVIIENLEIKQSLYQKLAEHIGSKTILSSNTSTLPRSALIEGMDSDLASR' A
#
# COMPACT_ATOMS: atom_id res chain seq x y z
N ASP A 1 5.38 1.77 -13.85
CA ASP A 1 4.01 2.22 -13.57
C ASP A 1 3.89 2.69 -12.13
N TRP A 2 2.92 3.56 -11.82
CA TRP A 2 2.76 4.15 -10.50
C TRP A 2 1.29 4.22 -10.10
N VAL A 3 0.98 3.78 -8.87
CA VAL A 3 -0.34 3.81 -8.26
C VAL A 3 -0.28 4.67 -7.00
N VAL A 4 -1.24 5.59 -6.87
CA VAL A 4 -1.41 6.40 -5.67
C VAL A 4 -2.75 6.06 -5.03
N GLU A 5 -2.69 5.60 -3.78
CA GLU A 5 -3.85 5.29 -2.96
C GLU A 5 -4.38 6.58 -2.30
N VAL A 6 -5.68 6.86 -2.53
CA VAL A 6 -6.41 8.02 -1.98
C VAL A 6 -7.81 7.60 -1.53
N ILE A 7 -7.87 6.71 -0.54
CA ILE A 7 -9.08 6.22 0.12
C ILE A 7 -9.17 6.74 1.56
N ILE A 8 -10.27 6.40 2.24
CA ILE A 8 -10.52 6.78 3.63
C ILE A 8 -9.33 6.42 4.56
N GLU A 9 -9.05 7.27 5.53
CA GLU A 9 -7.91 7.11 6.44
C GLU A 9 -8.20 6.08 7.54
N ASN A 10 -8.28 4.82 7.13
CA ASN A 10 -8.47 3.65 7.99
C ASN A 10 -7.40 2.60 7.66
N LEU A 11 -6.69 2.13 8.70
CA LEU A 11 -5.55 1.22 8.55
C LEU A 11 -5.94 -0.12 7.90
N GLU A 12 -6.99 -0.77 8.41
CA GLU A 12 -7.44 -2.09 7.93
C GLU A 12 -7.88 -2.03 6.46
N ILE A 13 -8.61 -0.97 6.08
CA ILE A 13 -9.09 -0.81 4.70
C ILE A 13 -7.91 -0.62 3.75
N LYS A 14 -6.91 0.19 4.13
CA LYS A 14 -5.70 0.40 3.32
C LYS A 14 -4.88 -0.88 3.16
N GLN A 15 -4.63 -1.60 4.25
CA GLN A 15 -3.90 -2.87 4.21
C GLN A 15 -4.63 -3.92 3.34
N SER A 16 -5.94 -4.06 3.49
CA SER A 16 -6.75 -4.96 2.66
C SER A 16 -6.69 -4.58 1.18
N LEU A 17 -6.69 -3.27 0.87
CA LEU A 17 -6.54 -2.79 -0.50
C LEU A 17 -5.16 -3.14 -1.06
N TYR A 18 -4.08 -2.95 -0.30
CA TYR A 18 -2.73 -3.27 -0.75
C TYR A 18 -2.56 -4.75 -1.10
N GLN A 19 -3.15 -5.65 -0.30
CA GLN A 19 -3.14 -7.08 -0.58
C GLN A 19 -3.85 -7.40 -1.90
N LYS A 20 -5.03 -6.83 -2.13
CA LYS A 20 -5.77 -7.01 -3.39
C LYS A 20 -5.03 -6.41 -4.59
N LEU A 21 -4.38 -5.25 -4.41
CA LEU A 21 -3.60 -4.61 -5.46
C LEU A 21 -2.37 -5.43 -5.85
N ALA A 22 -1.70 -6.06 -4.89
CA ALA A 22 -0.51 -6.87 -5.13
C ALA A 22 -0.74 -7.99 -6.16
N GLU A 23 -1.96 -8.52 -6.25
CA GLU A 23 -2.35 -9.55 -7.23
C GLU A 23 -2.55 -9.00 -8.66
N HIS A 24 -2.61 -7.68 -8.84
CA HIS A 24 -3.00 -7.04 -10.10
C HIS A 24 -1.97 -6.06 -10.65
N ILE A 25 -1.06 -5.57 -9.81
CA ILE A 25 0.02 -4.68 -10.24
C ILE A 25 1.28 -5.47 -10.58
N GLY A 26 2.05 -4.98 -11.56
CA GLY A 26 3.32 -5.61 -11.90
C GLY A 26 4.36 -5.45 -10.77
N SER A 27 5.26 -6.42 -10.61
CA SER A 27 6.55 -6.18 -9.95
C SER A 27 7.20 -4.96 -10.61
N LYS A 28 7.90 -4.04 -9.96
CA LYS A 28 8.29 -2.71 -10.51
C LYS A 28 7.19 -1.64 -10.55
N THR A 29 5.92 -1.95 -10.29
CA THR A 29 4.92 -0.89 -10.06
C THR A 29 5.18 -0.27 -8.70
N ILE A 30 5.26 1.05 -8.64
CA ILE A 30 5.40 1.79 -7.37
C ILE A 30 4.01 1.99 -6.78
N LEU A 31 3.84 1.73 -5.49
CA LEU A 31 2.63 2.00 -4.74
C LEU A 31 2.90 3.07 -3.69
N SER A 32 2.16 4.17 -3.75
CA SER A 32 2.26 5.27 -2.79
C SER A 32 0.92 5.51 -2.09
N SER A 33 0.96 5.91 -0.82
CA SER A 33 -0.23 6.23 -0.04
C SER A 33 -0.26 7.73 0.27
N ASN A 34 -1.38 8.38 0.00
CA ASN A 34 -1.64 9.75 0.43
C ASN A 34 -2.22 9.79 1.85
N THR A 35 -1.53 9.17 2.81
CA THR A 35 -1.89 9.27 4.23
C THR A 35 -1.24 10.49 4.87
N SER A 36 -1.93 11.10 5.83
CA SER A 36 -1.43 12.23 6.60
C SER A 36 -1.13 11.86 8.05
N THR A 37 -1.90 10.93 8.62
CA THR A 37 -1.83 10.63 10.06
C THR A 37 -1.33 9.21 10.37
N LEU A 38 -1.38 8.28 9.42
CA LEU A 38 -0.91 6.92 9.64
C LEU A 38 0.60 6.79 9.35
N PRO A 39 1.39 6.20 10.26
CA PRO A 39 2.81 5.97 10.02
C PRO A 39 3.00 4.90 8.94
N ARG A 40 4.01 5.09 8.07
CA ARG A 40 4.34 4.12 7.01
C ARG A 40 4.58 2.71 7.58
N SER A 41 5.22 2.59 8.73
CA SER A 41 5.50 1.29 9.37
C SER A 41 4.23 0.48 9.66
N ALA A 42 3.14 1.14 10.06
CA ALA A 42 1.86 0.47 10.26
C ALA A 42 1.20 0.10 8.93
N LEU A 43 1.31 0.96 7.91
CA LEU A 43 0.75 0.67 6.59
C LEU A 43 1.36 -0.57 5.93
N ILE A 44 2.67 -0.77 6.09
CA ILE A 44 3.41 -1.88 5.50
C ILE A 44 3.46 -3.13 6.39
N GLU A 45 2.88 -3.06 7.59
CA GLU A 45 2.84 -4.19 8.51
C GLU A 45 2.05 -5.35 7.89
N GLY A 46 2.66 -6.54 7.82
CA GLY A 46 2.05 -7.71 7.19
C GLY A 46 1.95 -7.65 5.65
N MET A 47 2.50 -6.62 5.00
CA MET A 47 2.67 -6.59 3.55
C MET A 47 3.85 -7.45 3.10
N ASP A 48 3.82 -7.88 1.84
CA ASP A 48 4.95 -8.54 1.19
C ASP A 48 6.18 -7.61 1.15
N SER A 49 7.36 -8.18 1.41
CA SER A 49 8.61 -7.42 1.54
C SER A 49 9.09 -6.81 0.22
N ASP A 50 8.78 -7.44 -0.92
CA ASP A 50 9.08 -6.91 -2.25
C ASP A 50 8.22 -5.69 -2.56
N LEU A 51 6.95 -5.70 -2.16
CA LEU A 51 6.05 -4.56 -2.33
C LEU A 51 6.35 -3.43 -1.34
N ALA A 52 6.69 -3.75 -0.09
CA ALA A 52 7.01 -2.77 0.95
C ALA A 52 8.34 -2.01 0.70
N SER A 53 9.25 -2.62 -0.06
CA SER A 53 10.58 -2.08 -0.38
C SER A 53 10.62 -1.19 -1.63
N ARG A 54 9.52 -1.10 -2.37
CA ARG A 54 9.34 -0.23 -3.55
C ARG A 54 8.64 1.07 -3.17
#